data_AF-A0A937UNN2-F1
#
_entry.id   AF-A0A937UNN2-F1
#
_cell.length_a   1.000
_cell.length_b   1.000
_cell.length_c   1.000
_cell.angle_alpha   90.00
_cell.angle_beta   90.00
_cell.angle_gamma   90.00
#
_symmetry.space_group_name_H-M   'P 1'
#
loop_
_entity.id
_entity.type
_entity.pdbx_description
1 polymer ?
#
loop_
_entity_poly.entity_id
_entity_poly.type
_entity_poly.pdbx_seq_one_letter_code
_entity_poly.pdbx_strand_id
1 'polypeptide(L)'
;VVTLPLIVLSGSLLTLPGSTVWHHCLAAVCVCFGVSGLAVGLGAVYPNWREENPSKIVSGFGGTLNLLLSVAFVGAVVVLTALPYGIRQVRQVMRVSWRGPEGFVGMGEAGTEYWTALVASAVVGLLAGLVPMWLGQRSLERLEF
;
A
#
# COMPACT_ATOMS: atom_id res chain seq x y z
N VAL A 1 -2.35 -6.77 13.41
CA VAL A 1 -1.63 -6.75 14.70
C VAL A 1 -0.34 -7.57 14.66
N VAL A 2 -0.36 -8.82 14.17
CA VAL A 2 0.84 -9.67 14.09
C VAL A 2 1.91 -9.17 13.10
N THR A 3 1.51 -8.47 12.04
CA THR A 3 2.43 -8.00 10.98
C THR A 3 3.44 -6.96 11.44
N LEU A 4 3.05 -6.05 12.34
CA LEU A 4 3.92 -4.97 12.82
C LEU A 4 5.14 -5.48 13.62
N PRO A 5 4.98 -6.34 14.65
CA PRO A 5 6.13 -6.91 15.35
C PRO A 5 6.99 -7.78 14.44
N LEU A 6 6.42 -8.47 13.44
CA LEU A 6 7.20 -9.20 12.44
C LEU A 6 8.06 -8.26 11.58
N ILE A 7 7.53 -7.12 11.15
CA ILE A 7 8.29 -6.10 10.40
C ILE A 7 9.42 -5.55 11.26
N VAL A 8 9.15 -5.25 12.54
CA VAL A 8 10.16 -4.73 13.48
C VAL A 8 11.25 -5.78 13.75
N LEU A 9 10.86 -7.03 14.00
CA LEU A 9 11.80 -8.13 14.23
C LEU A 9 12.63 -8.43 12.98
N SER A 10 12.01 -8.44 11.80
CA SER A 10 12.73 -8.59 10.54
C SER A 10 13.71 -7.43 10.34
N GLY A 11 13.27 -6.20 10.60
CA GLY A 11 14.10 -5.00 10.51
C GLY A 11 15.29 -5.01 11.47
N SER A 12 15.10 -5.48 12.70
CA SER A 12 16.18 -5.59 13.69
C SER A 12 17.17 -6.70 13.34
N LEU A 13 16.69 -7.85 12.85
CA LEU A 13 17.53 -8.95 12.38
C LEU A 13 18.38 -8.56 11.16
N LEU A 14 17.84 -7.75 10.24
CA LEU A 14 18.57 -7.24 9.08
C LEU A 14 19.40 -5.98 9.38
N THR A 15 19.45 -5.53 10.65
CA THR A 15 20.14 -4.28 11.06
C THR A 15 19.77 -3.08 10.19
N LEU A 16 18.49 -2.98 9.80
CA LEU A 16 18.00 -1.88 9.00
C LEU A 16 17.90 -0.59 9.83
N PRO A 17 18.14 0.59 9.23
CA PRO A 17 17.91 1.85 9.90
C PRO A 17 16.43 1.97 10.30
N GLY A 18 16.18 2.51 11.50
CA GLY A 18 14.83 2.61 12.06
C GLY A 18 13.84 3.37 11.18
N SER A 19 14.33 4.31 10.34
CA SER A 19 13.52 4.98 9.32
C SER A 19 12.91 3.98 8.34
N THR A 20 13.67 3.04 7.79
CA THR A 20 13.17 2.00 6.86
C THR A 20 12.11 1.13 7.49
N VAL A 21 12.33 0.70 8.74
CA VAL A 21 11.36 -0.11 9.50
C VAL A 21 10.04 0.65 9.67
N TRP A 22 10.12 1.95 10.01
CA TRP A 22 8.96 2.81 10.11
C TRP A 22 8.17 2.92 8.79
N HIS A 23 8.85 3.02 7.65
CA HIS A 23 8.18 3.08 6.33
C HIS A 23 7.41 1.79 6.04
N HIS A 24 7.99 0.63 6.32
CA HIS A 24 7.32 -0.67 6.13
C HIS A 24 6.12 -0.83 7.06
N CYS A 25 6.22 -0.37 8.32
CA CYS A 25 5.09 -0.35 9.24
C CYS A 25 3.95 0.55 8.74
N LEU A 26 4.26 1.76 8.29
CA LEU A 26 3.26 2.69 7.74
C LEU A 26 2.57 2.10 6.51
N ALA A 27 3.34 1.56 5.57
CA ALA A 27 2.80 0.93 4.37
C ALA A 27 1.86 -0.24 4.71
N ALA A 28 2.22 -1.08 5.68
CA ALA A 28 1.36 -2.19 6.13
C ALA A 28 0.03 -1.68 6.70
N VAL A 29 0.04 -0.62 7.50
CA VAL A 29 -1.19 -0.01 8.04
C VAL A 29 -2.06 0.56 6.91
N CYS A 30 -1.46 1.30 5.97
CA CYS A 30 -2.17 1.85 4.82
C CYS A 30 -2.83 0.77 3.96
N VAL A 31 -2.13 -0.35 3.70
CA VAL A 31 -2.69 -1.47 2.94
C VAL A 31 -3.87 -2.11 3.69
N CYS A 32 -3.71 -2.38 4.99
CA CYS A 32 -4.80 -2.93 5.80
C CYS A 32 -6.02 -2.00 5.79
N PHE A 33 -5.80 -0.69 5.93
CA PHE A 33 -6.86 0.30 5.89
C PHE A 33 -7.54 0.33 4.51
N GLY A 34 -6.76 0.36 3.43
CA GLY A 34 -7.29 0.43 2.06
C GLY A 34 -8.10 -0.79 1.64
N VAL A 35 -7.61 -2.00 1.92
CA VAL A 35 -8.34 -3.24 1.61
C VAL A 35 -9.62 -3.36 2.45
N SER A 36 -9.58 -2.93 3.72
CA SER A 36 -10.79 -2.88 4.57
C SER A 36 -11.80 -1.87 4.03
N GLY A 37 -11.35 -0.69 3.61
CA GLY A 37 -12.19 0.34 3.00
C GLY A 37 -12.81 -0.09 1.68
N LEU A 38 -12.06 -0.79 0.82
CA LEU A 38 -12.57 -1.39 -0.42
C LEU A 38 -13.66 -2.43 -0.13
N ALA A 39 -13.43 -3.34 0.82
CA ALA A 39 -14.39 -4.36 1.17
C ALA A 39 -15.71 -3.77 1.70
N VAL A 40 -15.62 -2.78 2.59
CA VAL A 40 -16.80 -2.09 3.15
C VAL A 40 -17.49 -1.25 2.08
N GLY A 41 -16.75 -0.49 1.28
CA GLY A 41 -17.30 0.38 0.24
C GLY A 41 -18.01 -0.40 -0.86
N LEU A 42 -17.41 -1.47 -1.40
CA LEU A 42 -18.07 -2.33 -2.40
C LEU A 42 -19.25 -3.11 -1.81
N GLY A 43 -19.16 -3.55 -0.55
CA GLY A 43 -20.28 -4.17 0.15
C GLY A 43 -21.48 -3.23 0.28
N ALA A 44 -21.23 -1.93 0.45
CA ALA A 44 -22.24 -0.88 0.50
C ALA A 44 -22.84 -0.51 -0.88
N VAL A 45 -22.05 -0.59 -1.96
CA VAL A 45 -22.50 -0.26 -3.34
C VAL A 45 -23.41 -1.32 -3.93
N TYR A 46 -23.18 -2.60 -3.62
CA TYR A 46 -23.97 -3.73 -4.12
C TYR A 46 -24.72 -4.46 -3.00
N PRO A 47 -25.68 -3.81 -2.31
CA PRO A 47 -26.41 -4.45 -1.24
C PRO A 47 -27.40 -5.46 -1.83
N ASN A 48 -27.23 -6.74 -1.51
CA ASN A 48 -28.07 -7.81 -2.04
C ASN A 48 -29.11 -8.27 -1.00
N TRP A 49 -30.26 -7.60 -0.96
CA TRP A 49 -31.36 -7.88 -0.02
C TRP A 49 -32.27 -9.05 -0.41
N ARG A 50 -32.01 -9.70 -1.56
CA ARG A 50 -32.86 -10.76 -2.13
C ARG A 50 -32.35 -12.18 -1.92
N GLU A 51 -31.15 -12.36 -1.37
CA GLU A 51 -30.52 -13.67 -1.24
C GLU A 51 -30.48 -14.12 0.23
N GLU A 52 -31.33 -15.08 0.61
CA GLU A 52 -31.42 -15.60 2.00
C GLU A 52 -30.20 -16.45 2.41
N ASN A 53 -29.35 -16.85 1.46
CA ASN A 53 -28.19 -17.68 1.72
C ASN A 53 -26.92 -16.82 1.83
N PRO A 54 -26.36 -16.62 3.04
CA PRO A 54 -25.20 -15.74 3.28
C PRO A 54 -23.96 -16.16 2.47
N SER A 55 -23.85 -17.44 2.12
CA SER A 55 -22.74 -17.98 1.32
C SER A 55 -22.76 -17.46 -0.13
N LYS A 56 -23.92 -17.14 -0.70
CA LYS A 56 -24.03 -16.59 -2.06
C LYS A 56 -23.70 -15.09 -2.12
N ILE A 57 -23.88 -14.37 -1.01
CA ILE A 57 -23.56 -12.93 -0.93
C ILE A 57 -22.04 -12.73 -1.04
N VAL A 58 -21.25 -13.59 -0.38
CA VAL A 58 -19.78 -13.57 -0.45
C VAL A 58 -19.24 -14.03 -1.81
N SER A 59 -19.97 -14.91 -2.51
CA SER A 59 -19.63 -15.40 -3.86
C SER A 59 -20.31 -14.61 -4.99
N GLY A 60 -20.89 -13.45 -4.68
CA GLY A 60 -21.53 -12.57 -5.65
C GLY A 60 -20.54 -11.66 -6.39
N PHE A 61 -21.06 -10.88 -7.34
CA PHE A 61 -20.28 -9.96 -8.17
C PHE A 61 -19.43 -8.96 -7.36
N GLY A 62 -19.95 -8.48 -6.22
CA GLY A 62 -19.23 -7.57 -5.32
C GLY A 62 -17.99 -8.20 -4.66
N GLY A 63 -18.02 -9.49 -4.35
CA GLY A 63 -16.89 -10.21 -3.76
C GLY A 63 -15.73 -10.37 -4.73
N THR A 64 -16.01 -10.74 -5.98
CA THR A 64 -14.99 -10.87 -7.04
C THR A 64 -14.39 -9.52 -7.41
N LEU A 65 -15.20 -8.46 -7.51
CA LEU A 65 -14.70 -7.11 -7.75
C LEU A 65 -13.82 -6.61 -6.59
N ASN A 66 -14.22 -6.85 -5.34
CA ASN A 66 -13.40 -6.50 -4.19
C ASN A 66 -12.05 -7.24 -4.22
N LEU A 67 -12.03 -8.52 -4.57
CA LEU A 67 -10.81 -9.29 -4.74
C LEU A 67 -9.91 -8.65 -5.81
N LEU A 68 -10.46 -8.40 -7.01
CA LEU A 68 -9.69 -7.85 -8.13
C LEU A 68 -9.11 -6.48 -7.81
N LEU A 69 -9.92 -5.58 -7.24
CA LEU A 69 -9.49 -4.24 -6.84
C LEU A 69 -8.48 -4.28 -5.71
N SER A 70 -8.68 -5.15 -4.71
CA SER A 70 -7.73 -5.32 -3.61
C SER A 70 -6.38 -5.83 -4.10
N VAL A 71 -6.35 -6.81 -5.00
CA VAL A 71 -5.09 -7.31 -5.59
C VAL A 71 -4.39 -6.23 -6.39
N ALA A 72 -5.11 -5.51 -7.24
CA ALA A 72 -4.53 -4.40 -8.01
C ALA A 72 -3.99 -3.28 -7.10
N PHE A 73 -4.74 -2.95 -6.04
CA PHE A 73 -4.34 -1.94 -5.05
C PHE A 73 -3.08 -2.36 -4.28
N VAL A 74 -3.07 -3.56 -3.71
CA VAL A 74 -1.89 -4.05 -2.98
C VAL A 74 -0.68 -4.12 -3.91
N GLY A 75 -0.86 -4.60 -5.15
CA GLY A 75 0.19 -4.61 -6.16
C GLY A 75 0.77 -3.23 -6.42
N ALA A 76 -0.08 -2.22 -6.61
CA ALA A 76 0.36 -0.84 -6.82
C ALA A 76 1.13 -0.28 -5.61
N VAL A 77 0.65 -0.52 -4.38
CA VAL A 77 1.34 -0.06 -3.16
C VAL A 77 2.69 -0.75 -3.00
N VAL A 78 2.77 -2.05 -3.23
CA VAL A 78 4.01 -2.83 -3.16
C VAL A 78 5.01 -2.33 -4.20
N VAL A 79 4.59 -2.11 -5.45
CA VAL A 79 5.46 -1.58 -6.51
C VAL A 79 5.99 -0.21 -6.12
N LEU A 80 5.12 0.68 -5.64
CA LEU A 80 5.49 2.04 -5.26
C LEU A 80 6.45 2.07 -4.06
N THR A 81 6.27 1.16 -3.10
CA THR A 81 7.20 1.04 -1.96
C THR A 81 8.49 0.32 -2.32
N ALA A 82 8.48 -0.70 -3.19
CA ALA A 82 9.66 -1.50 -3.53
C ALA A 82 10.59 -0.82 -4.55
N LEU A 83 10.05 -0.08 -5.53
CA LEU A 83 10.80 0.65 -6.56
C LEU A 83 11.98 1.50 -6.01
N PRO A 84 11.77 2.40 -5.05
CA PRO A 84 12.85 3.27 -4.55
C PRO A 84 13.96 2.47 -3.84
N TYR A 85 13.62 1.38 -3.16
CA TYR A 85 14.62 0.50 -2.55
C TYR A 85 15.41 -0.28 -3.61
N GLY A 86 14.73 -0.83 -4.62
CA GLY A 86 15.37 -1.54 -5.72
C GLY A 86 16.34 -0.66 -6.52
N ILE A 87 15.94 0.57 -6.84
CA ILE A 87 16.81 1.53 -7.55
C ILE A 87 18.04 1.88 -6.69
N ARG A 88 17.89 2.06 -5.37
CA ARG A 88 19.03 2.31 -4.48
C ARG A 88 19.98 1.13 -4.40
N GLN A 89 19.45 -0.10 -4.30
CA GLN A 89 20.27 -1.30 -4.23
C GLN A 89 21.05 -1.51 -5.54
N VAL A 90 20.41 -1.30 -6.69
CA VAL A 90 21.09 -1.33 -8.00
C VAL A 90 22.14 -0.23 -8.12
N ARG A 91 21.84 1.01 -7.69
CA ARG A 91 22.83 2.11 -7.67
C ARG A 91 24.01 1.79 -6.75
N GLN A 92 23.79 1.17 -5.59
CA GLN A 92 24.88 0.77 -4.69
C GLN A 92 25.73 -0.35 -5.28
N VAL A 93 25.12 -1.37 -5.89
CA VAL A 93 25.86 -2.44 -6.57
C VAL A 93 26.66 -1.88 -7.76
N MET A 94 26.05 -1.03 -8.58
CA MET A 94 26.72 -0.38 -9.72
C MET A 94 27.84 0.58 -9.28
N ARG A 95 27.72 1.22 -8.10
CA ARG A 95 28.80 2.03 -7.48
C ARG A 95 29.98 1.17 -7.03
N VAL A 96 29.76 -0.08 -6.63
CA VAL A 96 30.85 -1.01 -6.27
C VAL A 96 31.60 -1.50 -7.52
N SER A 97 30.90 -1.65 -8.65
CA SER A 97 31.51 -2.07 -9.92
C SER A 97 32.28 -0.97 -10.67
N TRP A 98 31.91 0.30 -10.49
CA TRP A 98 32.60 1.46 -11.10
C TRP A 98 33.39 2.26 -10.05
N ARG A 99 34.60 1.80 -9.71
CA ARG A 99 35.59 2.56 -8.92
C ARG A 99 36.32 3.57 -9.83
N GLY A 100 35.61 4.59 -10.31
CA GLY A 100 36.18 5.75 -11.00
C GLY A 100 36.67 6.82 -10.00
N PRO A 101 37.59 7.72 -10.38
CA PRO A 101 38.22 8.66 -9.46
C PRO A 101 37.24 9.76 -9.03
N GLU A 102 37.07 9.90 -7.72
CA GLU A 102 36.71 11.10 -6.96
C GLU A 102 35.67 12.06 -7.59
N GLY A 103 34.41 12.01 -7.10
CA GLY A 103 33.76 13.27 -6.72
C GLY A 103 32.71 13.91 -7.63
N PHE A 104 31.95 13.18 -8.45
CA PHE A 104 30.84 13.81 -9.19
C PHE A 104 29.52 13.03 -9.27
N VAL A 105 28.97 12.66 -8.11
CA VAL A 105 27.51 12.47 -7.99
C VAL A 105 27.07 13.06 -6.65
N GLY A 106 26.28 14.15 -6.73
CA GLY A 106 26.00 15.09 -5.66
C GLY A 106 25.57 14.47 -4.33
N MET A 107 26.22 14.97 -3.28
CA MET A 107 25.95 14.73 -1.86
C MET A 107 24.62 15.35 -1.37
N GLY A 108 23.75 15.82 -2.28
CA GLY A 108 22.53 16.58 -1.99
C GLY A 108 21.18 15.84 -2.14
N GLU A 109 21.15 14.63 -2.73
CA GLU A 109 19.88 14.01 -3.18
C GLU A 109 19.42 12.83 -2.31
N ALA A 110 20.31 12.20 -1.53
CA ALA A 110 20.02 10.89 -0.91
C ALA A 110 18.91 10.93 0.16
N GLY A 111 18.62 12.09 0.75
CA GLY A 111 17.60 12.27 1.80
C GLY A 111 16.20 12.64 1.29
N THR A 112 16.11 13.39 0.18
CA THR A 112 14.83 13.87 -0.37
C THR A 112 14.05 12.74 -1.04
N GLU A 113 14.73 11.78 -1.70
CA GLU A 113 14.10 10.61 -2.32
C GLU A 113 13.50 9.62 -1.30
N TYR A 114 13.88 9.73 -0.01
CA TYR A 114 13.26 8.97 1.08
C TYR A 114 11.90 9.56 1.47
N TRP A 115 11.86 10.88 1.63
CA TRP A 115 10.64 11.62 1.98
C TRP A 115 9.62 11.61 0.84
N THR A 116 10.04 11.69 -0.42
CA THR A 116 9.11 11.63 -1.56
C THR A 116 8.47 10.25 -1.71
N ALA A 117 9.23 9.17 -1.51
CA ALA A 117 8.68 7.81 -1.50
C ALA A 117 7.74 7.55 -0.31
N LEU A 118 8.05 8.10 0.86
CA LEU A 118 7.18 8.08 2.04
C LEU A 118 5.85 8.81 1.77
N VAL A 119 5.94 10.05 1.30
CA VAL A 119 4.76 10.87 1.03
C VAL A 119 3.93 10.27 -0.10
N ALA A 120 4.57 9.79 -1.17
CA ALA A 120 3.86 9.13 -2.28
C ALA A 120 3.13 7.85 -1.82
N SER A 121 3.78 6.98 -1.04
CA SER A 121 3.16 5.76 -0.55
C SER A 121 2.06 6.01 0.50
N ALA A 122 2.24 7.01 1.37
CA ALA A 122 1.22 7.44 2.33
C ALA A 122 0.01 8.07 1.62
N VAL A 123 0.24 8.94 0.63
CA VAL A 123 -0.82 9.57 -0.18
C VAL A 123 -1.56 8.51 -0.99
N VAL A 124 -0.88 7.59 -1.65
CA VAL A 124 -1.53 6.51 -2.41
C VAL A 124 -2.31 5.58 -1.49
N GLY A 125 -1.76 5.23 -0.33
CA GLY A 125 -2.45 4.42 0.68
C GLY A 125 -3.70 5.10 1.25
N LEU A 126 -3.62 6.40 1.54
CA LEU A 126 -4.75 7.19 2.02
C LEU A 126 -5.80 7.37 0.93
N LEU A 127 -5.41 7.76 -0.29
CA LEU A 127 -6.34 7.92 -1.41
C LEU A 127 -7.04 6.60 -1.72
N ALA A 128 -6.31 5.49 -1.79
CA ALA A 128 -6.92 4.21 -2.12
C ALA A 128 -7.79 3.61 -1.01
N GLY A 129 -7.68 4.07 0.25
CA GLY A 129 -8.64 3.72 1.29
C GLY A 129 -9.83 4.68 1.37
N LEU A 130 -9.58 5.98 1.26
CA LEU A 130 -10.60 7.02 1.40
C LEU A 130 -11.50 7.12 0.16
N VAL A 131 -10.95 6.99 -1.06
CA VAL A 131 -11.72 7.06 -2.32
C VAL A 131 -12.83 6.00 -2.39
N PRO A 132 -12.57 4.70 -2.16
CA PRO A 132 -13.62 3.68 -2.20
C PRO A 132 -14.59 3.77 -1.03
N MET A 133 -14.14 4.18 0.17
CA MET A 133 -15.06 4.48 1.27
C MET A 133 -16.02 5.62 0.90
N TRP A 134 -15.51 6.69 0.29
CA TRP A 134 -16.31 7.84 -0.10
C TRP A 134 -17.28 7.52 -1.26
N LEU A 135 -16.83 6.74 -2.24
CA LEU A 135 -17.69 6.20 -3.31
C LEU A 135 -18.77 5.26 -2.74
N GLY A 136 -18.42 4.45 -1.74
CA GLY A 136 -19.34 3.56 -1.05
C GLY A 136 -20.43 4.29 -0.28
N GLN A 137 -20.06 5.32 0.49
CA GLN A 137 -21.01 6.17 1.22
C GLN A 137 -22.01 6.86 0.29
N ARG A 138 -21.53 7.42 -0.83
CA ARG A 138 -22.39 8.06 -1.83
C ARG A 138 -23.37 7.10 -2.51
N SER A 139 -23.06 5.81 -2.57
CA SER A 139 -23.97 4.81 -3.12
C SER A 139 -25.10 4.48 -2.16
N LEU A 140 -24.84 4.48 -0.85
CA LEU A 140 -25.87 4.31 0.18
C LEU A 140 -26.80 5.52 0.23
N GLU A 141 -26.25 6.74 0.18
CA GLU A 141 -27.06 7.96 0.13
C GLU A 141 -28.04 7.98 -1.05
N ARG A 142 -27.72 7.33 -2.18
CA ARG A 142 -28.63 7.24 -3.34
C ARG A 142 -29.72 6.19 -3.21
N LEU A 143 -29.60 5.25 -2.28
CA LEU A 143 -30.59 4.21 -2.01
C LEU A 143 -31.58 4.62 -0.91
N GLU A 144 -31.26 5.68 -0.17
CA GLU A 144 -32.09 6.25 0.89
C GLU A 144 -33.05 7.36 0.40
N PHE A 145 -33.16 7.58 -0.92
CA PHE A 145 -34.13 8.48 -1.55
C PHE A 145 -35.06 7.77 -2.54
#